data_AF-A7HV73-F1
#
_entry.id   AF-A7HV73-F1
#
_cell.length_a   1.000
_cell.length_b   1.000
_cell.length_c   1.000
_cell.angle_alpha   90.00
_cell.angle_beta   90.00
_cell.angle_gamma   90.00
#
_symmetry.space_group_name_H-M   'P 1'
#
loop_
_entity.id
_entity.type
_entity.pdbx_description
1 polymer ?
#
loop_
_entity_poly.entity_id
_entity_poly.type
_entity_poly.pdbx_seq_one_letter_code
_entity_poly.pdbx_strand_id
1 'polypeptide(L)'
;MSTFSMPGDAPYSYTPPLEPYLVVLHKDDEILVLAKQSGLLCVAGRPVEHSDCLESRARATFPNARIVHRLDRDTSGVIIMAMTPAAHRHLGLQFERRKIRKTYLARVWGQLAQEYGRVDLPLACHWPNRPKQMVDVDAGRPAQTDWEVVEREKNATRVRLSPLTGRSHQLRVHMLSLGHPILGDSFYATGEAFAAADRLQLHAETLTFHHPADGRICRFAVPCPF
;
A
#
# COMPACT_ATOMS: atom_id res chain seq x y z
N MET A 1 -23.77 -37.06 19.67
CA MET A 1 -24.03 -35.97 18.68
C MET A 1 -22.71 -35.66 18.01
N SER A 2 -22.58 -36.09 16.76
CA SER A 2 -21.35 -36.04 15.97
C SER A 2 -21.05 -34.59 15.55
N THR A 3 -19.87 -34.08 15.90
CA THR A 3 -19.34 -32.81 15.39
C THR A 3 -18.87 -33.00 13.96
N PHE A 4 -19.68 -32.52 13.00
CA PHE A 4 -19.24 -32.29 11.63
C PHE A 4 -18.18 -31.18 11.62
N SER A 5 -16.94 -31.55 11.35
CA SER A 5 -15.88 -30.59 11.01
C SER A 5 -15.90 -30.40 9.49
N MET A 6 -16.13 -29.17 9.04
CA MET A 6 -16.06 -28.81 7.62
C MET A 6 -14.58 -28.74 7.20
N PRO A 7 -14.17 -29.35 6.08
CA PRO A 7 -12.82 -29.20 5.55
C PRO A 7 -12.70 -27.81 4.89
N GLY A 8 -11.81 -26.93 5.38
CA GLY A 8 -11.48 -25.70 4.64
C GLY A 8 -10.81 -24.56 5.39
N ASP A 9 -10.93 -24.45 6.71
CA ASP A 9 -10.34 -23.31 7.44
C ASP A 9 -9.00 -23.70 8.08
N ALA A 10 -7.94 -23.74 7.26
CA ALA A 10 -6.61 -23.56 7.83
C ALA A 10 -6.57 -22.17 8.49
N PRO A 11 -6.24 -22.06 9.79
CA PRO A 11 -6.18 -20.77 10.45
C PRO A 11 -5.20 -19.87 9.72
N TYR A 12 -5.62 -18.64 9.43
CA TYR A 12 -4.77 -17.63 8.80
C TYR A 12 -3.46 -17.49 9.59
N SER A 13 -2.33 -17.82 8.97
CA SER A 13 -1.01 -17.75 9.57
C SER A 13 -0.27 -16.52 9.05
N TYR A 14 -0.06 -15.53 9.92
CA TYR A 14 0.72 -14.35 9.59
C TYR A 14 2.22 -14.65 9.70
N THR A 15 2.86 -14.81 8.55
CA THR A 15 4.27 -15.17 8.41
C THR A 15 5.00 -14.13 7.55
N PRO A 16 5.27 -12.92 8.08
CA PRO A 16 5.95 -11.88 7.33
C PRO A 16 7.39 -12.31 6.98
N PRO A 17 7.95 -11.84 5.85
CA PRO A 17 9.31 -12.16 5.46
C PRO A 17 10.31 -11.71 6.54
N LEU A 18 11.29 -12.55 6.86
CA LEU A 18 12.33 -12.24 7.85
C LEU A 18 13.62 -11.74 7.19
N GLU A 19 13.81 -12.00 5.90
CA GLU A 19 15.00 -11.61 5.15
C GLU A 19 14.67 -10.84 3.86
N PRO A 20 15.36 -9.73 3.59
CA PRO A 20 16.06 -8.91 4.57
C PRO A 20 15.12 -8.42 5.68
N TYR A 21 15.59 -8.36 6.93
CA TYR A 21 14.74 -8.00 8.08
C TYR A 21 14.18 -6.57 7.98
N LEU A 22 15.01 -5.65 7.50
CA LEU A 22 14.70 -4.27 7.14
C LEU A 22 15.53 -3.88 5.91
N VAL A 23 14.94 -3.14 4.99
CA VAL A 23 15.67 -2.53 3.88
C VAL A 23 15.68 -1.03 4.08
N VAL A 24 16.83 -0.49 4.50
CA VAL A 24 17.03 0.95 4.70
C VAL A 24 17.50 1.58 3.40
N LEU A 25 16.73 2.53 2.88
CA LEU A 25 17.09 3.31 1.70
C LEU A 25 17.86 4.57 2.07
N HIS A 26 17.51 5.17 3.23
CA HIS A 26 18.12 6.39 3.72
C HIS A 26 17.85 6.56 5.21
N LYS A 27 18.81 7.14 5.93
CA LYS A 27 18.66 7.55 7.32
C LYS A 27 19.46 8.84 7.54
N ASP A 28 18.83 9.82 8.17
CA ASP A 28 19.48 10.99 8.77
C ASP A 28 18.86 11.32 10.13
N ASP A 29 19.05 12.54 10.62
CA ASP A 29 18.55 12.97 11.93
C ASP A 29 17.04 13.21 11.95
N GLU A 30 16.42 13.51 10.80
CA GLU A 30 14.99 13.84 10.70
C GLU A 30 14.15 12.71 10.10
N ILE A 31 14.72 11.90 9.20
CA ILE A 31 13.97 10.90 8.44
C ILE A 31 14.64 9.54 8.36
N LEU A 32 13.80 8.51 8.27
CA LEU A 32 14.16 7.14 7.93
C LEU A 32 13.29 6.70 6.76
N VAL A 33 13.92 6.30 5.66
CA VAL A 33 13.23 5.82 4.47
C VAL A 33 13.54 4.34 4.29
N LEU A 34 12.49 3.54 4.15
CA LEU A 34 12.55 2.08 4.09
C LEU A 34 11.91 1.58 2.80
N ALA A 35 12.34 0.41 2.33
CA ALA A 35 11.59 -0.38 1.36
C ALA A 35 10.82 -1.49 2.08
N LYS A 36 9.51 -1.32 2.24
CA LYS A 36 8.66 -2.32 2.88
C LYS A 36 8.48 -3.53 1.94
N GLN A 37 8.72 -4.73 2.45
CA GLN A 37 8.37 -5.95 1.74
C GLN A 37 6.85 -6.19 1.76
N SER A 38 6.34 -6.94 0.78
CA SER A 38 4.96 -7.44 0.82
C SER A 38 4.82 -8.51 1.90
N GLY A 39 3.61 -8.68 2.42
CA GLY A 39 3.32 -9.57 3.55
C GLY A 39 3.60 -8.95 4.92
N LEU A 40 4.41 -7.89 5.03
CA LEU A 40 4.73 -7.20 6.29
C LEU A 40 3.73 -6.07 6.59
N LEU A 41 3.10 -6.09 7.76
CA LEU A 41 2.28 -4.98 8.25
C LEU A 41 3.10 -3.71 8.49
N CYS A 42 2.53 -2.52 8.31
CA CYS A 42 3.21 -1.27 8.69
C CYS A 42 3.22 -1.02 10.20
N VAL A 43 2.11 -1.35 10.86
CA VAL A 43 1.89 -1.19 12.31
C VAL A 43 1.26 -2.47 12.84
N ALA A 44 1.43 -2.73 14.14
CA ALA A 44 0.92 -3.94 14.77
C ALA A 44 -0.60 -4.09 14.59
N GLY A 45 -1.03 -5.31 14.27
CA GLY A 45 -2.44 -5.69 14.31
C GLY A 45 -2.97 -5.78 15.74
N ARG A 46 -4.29 -5.91 15.88
CA ARG A 46 -4.91 -6.13 17.21
C ARG A 46 -4.54 -7.48 17.83
N PRO A 47 -4.55 -8.60 17.09
CA PRO A 47 -4.13 -9.88 17.64
C PRO A 47 -2.61 -9.90 17.91
N VAL A 48 -2.18 -10.61 18.95
CA VAL A 48 -0.77 -10.69 19.38
C VAL A 48 0.11 -11.30 18.30
N GLU A 49 -0.44 -12.28 17.57
CA GLU A 49 0.18 -12.94 16.42
C GLU A 49 0.46 -11.98 15.26
N HIS A 50 -0.15 -10.78 15.25
CA HIS A 50 0.07 -9.72 14.25
C HIS A 50 0.95 -8.58 14.78
N SER A 51 1.75 -8.82 15.82
CA SER A 51 2.61 -7.81 16.45
C SER A 51 3.87 -7.49 15.63
N ASP A 52 4.38 -8.44 14.84
CA ASP A 52 5.51 -8.20 13.95
C ASP A 52 5.11 -7.29 12.78
N CYS A 53 5.72 -6.11 12.71
CA CYS A 53 5.40 -5.10 11.72
C CYS A 53 6.62 -4.20 11.46
N LEU A 54 6.58 -3.45 10.37
CA LEU A 54 7.65 -2.54 9.99
C LEU A 54 8.01 -1.55 11.10
N GLU A 55 7.03 -1.00 11.82
CA GLU A 55 7.28 -0.07 12.92
C GLU A 55 8.04 -0.72 14.07
N SER A 56 7.64 -1.91 14.53
CA SER A 56 8.33 -2.60 15.62
C SER A 56 9.74 -3.01 15.22
N ARG A 57 9.92 -3.54 13.99
CA ARG A 57 11.24 -3.85 13.43
C ARG A 57 12.12 -2.60 13.32
N ALA A 58 11.59 -1.50 12.76
CA ALA A 58 12.32 -0.25 12.63
C ALA A 58 12.74 0.30 13.99
N ARG A 59 11.86 0.29 15.00
CA ARG A 59 12.16 0.76 16.36
C ARG A 59 13.17 -0.10 17.10
N ALA A 60 13.30 -1.39 16.78
CA ALA A 60 14.35 -2.24 17.32
C ALA A 60 15.76 -1.77 16.90
N THR A 61 15.90 -1.18 15.70
CA THR A 61 17.17 -0.65 15.19
C THR A 61 17.30 0.87 15.39
N PHE A 62 16.19 1.59 15.27
CA PHE A 62 16.08 3.05 15.31
C PHE A 62 14.98 3.46 16.30
N PRO A 63 15.27 3.53 17.61
CA PRO A 63 14.24 3.68 18.66
C PRO A 63 13.31 4.90 18.51
N ASN A 64 13.80 5.93 17.82
CA ASN A 64 13.08 7.17 17.56
C ASN A 64 12.21 7.15 16.29
N ALA A 65 12.20 6.06 15.51
CA ALA A 65 11.40 5.95 14.31
C ALA A 65 9.89 6.03 14.64
N ARG A 66 9.17 6.90 13.91
CA ARG A 66 7.74 7.17 14.09
C ARG A 66 7.02 7.05 12.75
N ILE A 67 5.96 6.25 12.69
CA ILE A 67 5.11 6.13 11.50
C ILE A 67 4.40 7.47 11.22
N VAL A 68 4.48 7.92 9.97
CA VAL A 68 3.73 9.10 9.46
C VAL A 68 2.67 8.73 8.43
N HIS A 69 2.83 7.59 7.74
CA HIS A 69 1.86 7.02 6.81
C HIS A 69 2.01 5.50 6.72
N ARG A 70 1.09 4.84 6.03
CA ARG A 70 1.02 3.37 5.96
C ARG A 70 0.80 2.90 4.53
N LEU A 71 1.40 1.76 4.22
CA LEU A 71 1.06 0.91 3.08
C LEU A 71 0.22 -0.27 3.56
N ASP A 72 -0.61 -0.84 2.68
CA ASP A 72 -1.28 -2.11 2.95
C ASP A 72 -0.23 -3.21 3.22
N ARG A 73 -0.62 -4.26 3.96
CA ARG A 73 0.24 -5.40 4.28
C ARG A 73 0.94 -5.96 3.04
N ASP A 74 0.17 -6.21 1.98
CA ASP A 74 0.68 -6.87 0.78
C ASP A 74 1.23 -5.88 -0.26
N THR A 75 1.11 -4.58 -0.03
CA THR A 75 1.76 -3.56 -0.87
C THR A 75 3.24 -3.46 -0.47
N SER A 76 4.14 -3.57 -1.44
CA SER A 76 5.58 -3.33 -1.22
C SER A 76 5.99 -1.91 -1.58
N GLY A 77 7.20 -1.49 -1.23
CA GLY A 77 7.84 -0.29 -1.77
C GLY A 77 8.18 0.78 -0.73
N VAL A 78 8.39 2.00 -1.20
CA VAL A 78 8.93 3.13 -0.42
C VAL A 78 7.96 3.55 0.68
N ILE A 79 8.48 3.68 1.90
CA ILE A 79 7.78 4.25 3.05
C ILE A 79 8.75 5.13 3.84
N ILE A 80 8.23 6.17 4.49
CA ILE A 80 9.00 7.11 5.30
C ILE A 80 8.50 7.09 6.73
N MET A 81 9.43 7.20 7.66
CA MET A 81 9.22 7.44 9.08
C MET A 81 9.94 8.72 9.49
N ALA A 82 9.40 9.39 10.49
CA ALA A 82 10.06 10.53 11.13
C ALA A 82 11.00 10.04 12.24
N MET A 83 12.14 10.71 12.40
CA MET A 83 13.11 10.44 13.46
C MET A 83 12.98 11.40 14.64
N THR A 84 12.30 12.53 14.46
CA THR A 84 12.01 13.51 15.53
C THR A 84 10.51 13.81 15.62
N PRO A 85 10.00 14.29 16.78
CA PRO A 85 8.63 14.81 16.87
C PRO A 85 8.37 15.98 15.92
N ALA A 86 9.36 16.83 15.67
CA ALA A 86 9.27 17.96 14.74
C ALA A 86 9.09 17.46 13.29
N ALA A 87 9.92 16.51 12.86
CA ALA A 87 9.76 15.85 11.56
C ALA A 87 8.42 15.12 11.43
N HIS A 88 7.93 14.47 12.50
CA HIS A 88 6.65 13.78 12.49
C HIS A 88 5.49 14.74 12.20
N ARG A 89 5.44 15.88 12.91
CA ARG A 89 4.46 16.94 12.67
C ARG A 89 4.60 17.52 11.25
N HIS A 90 5.84 17.80 10.83
CA HIS A 90 6.11 18.41 9.53
C HIS A 90 5.68 17.50 8.36
N LEU A 91 6.06 16.22 8.39
CA LEU A 91 5.66 15.23 7.39
C LEU A 91 4.14 14.97 7.43
N GLY A 92 3.54 14.90 8.61
CA GLY A 92 2.09 14.78 8.79
C GLY A 92 1.32 15.90 8.08
N LEU A 93 1.76 17.16 8.26
CA LEU A 93 1.20 18.31 7.56
C LEU A 93 1.38 18.22 6.03
N GLN A 94 2.48 17.66 5.53
CA GLN A 94 2.66 17.46 4.08
C GLN A 94 1.70 16.40 3.51
N PHE A 95 1.42 15.32 4.24
CA PHE A 95 0.39 14.34 3.86
C PHE A 95 -1.00 14.99 3.86
N GLU A 96 -1.35 15.70 4.92
CA GLU A 96 -2.63 16.39 5.08
C GLU A 96 -2.88 17.40 3.95
N ARG A 97 -1.85 18.21 3.64
CA ARG A 97 -1.88 19.26 2.60
C ARG A 97 -1.56 18.73 1.20
N ARG A 98 -1.48 17.41 1.01
CA ARG A 98 -1.22 16.74 -0.28
C ARG A 98 0.05 17.26 -1.00
N LYS A 99 1.08 17.61 -0.24
CA LYS A 99 2.38 18.06 -0.77
C LYS A 99 3.29 16.89 -1.15
N ILE A 100 3.00 15.71 -0.62
CA ILE A 100 3.73 14.48 -0.96
C ILE A 100 3.19 13.90 -2.26
N ARG A 101 4.09 13.66 -3.21
CA ARG A 101 3.79 12.93 -4.45
C ARG A 101 4.16 11.47 -4.26
N LYS A 102 3.21 10.59 -4.57
CA LYS A 102 3.37 9.13 -4.51
C LYS A 102 3.13 8.58 -5.90
N THR A 103 4.01 7.69 -6.35
CA THR A 103 3.82 6.95 -7.59
C THR A 103 3.93 5.47 -7.28
N TYR A 104 2.96 4.72 -7.77
CA TYR A 104 2.90 3.28 -7.65
C TYR A 104 2.95 2.67 -9.05
N LEU A 105 3.48 1.46 -9.12
CA LEU A 105 3.27 0.57 -10.25
C LEU A 105 2.36 -0.59 -9.83
N ALA A 106 1.43 -0.94 -10.72
CA ALA A 106 0.57 -2.09 -10.56
C ALA A 106 0.47 -2.87 -11.87
N ARG A 107 0.21 -4.17 -11.76
CA ARG A 107 -0.29 -4.99 -12.88
C ARG A 107 -1.77 -5.27 -12.63
N VAL A 108 -2.63 -4.84 -13.54
CA VAL A 108 -4.09 -5.02 -13.44
C VAL A 108 -4.57 -6.04 -14.47
N TRP A 109 -5.64 -6.75 -14.14
CA TRP A 109 -6.23 -7.75 -15.03
C TRP A 109 -6.83 -7.12 -16.29
N GLY A 110 -6.61 -7.77 -17.44
CA GLY A 110 -7.15 -7.35 -18.72
C GLY A 110 -6.44 -6.16 -19.36
N GLN A 111 -7.09 -5.55 -20.36
CA GLN A 111 -6.54 -4.48 -21.18
C GLN A 111 -7.27 -3.17 -20.90
N LEU A 112 -6.60 -2.18 -20.33
CA LEU A 112 -7.16 -0.82 -20.26
C LEU A 112 -7.21 -0.23 -21.66
N ALA A 113 -8.40 0.22 -22.08
CA ALA A 113 -8.60 0.77 -23.40
C ALA A 113 -7.95 2.15 -23.57
N GLN A 114 -8.03 3.01 -22.55
CA GLN A 114 -7.44 4.35 -22.58
C GLN A 114 -5.99 4.32 -22.07
N GLU A 115 -5.17 5.26 -22.55
CA GLU A 115 -3.77 5.40 -22.12
C GLU A 115 -3.64 6.02 -20.73
N TYR A 116 -4.59 6.84 -20.31
CA TYR A 116 -4.58 7.49 -19.00
C TYR A 116 -6.00 7.87 -18.57
N GLY A 117 -6.16 8.15 -17.28
CA GLY A 117 -7.42 8.63 -16.75
C GLY A 117 -7.35 8.98 -15.27
N ARG A 118 -8.51 9.33 -14.72
CA ARG A 118 -8.72 9.58 -13.30
C ARG A 118 -9.91 8.77 -12.81
N VAL A 119 -9.74 8.12 -11.66
CA VAL A 119 -10.86 7.57 -10.89
C VAL A 119 -11.11 8.51 -9.71
N ASP A 120 -12.28 9.14 -9.72
CA ASP A 120 -12.78 10.03 -8.66
C ASP A 120 -14.05 9.42 -8.05
N LEU A 121 -13.85 8.43 -7.18
CA LEU A 121 -14.93 7.68 -6.55
C LEU A 121 -14.70 7.66 -5.02
N PRO A 122 -15.69 8.09 -4.22
CA PRO A 122 -15.57 8.08 -2.76
C PRO A 122 -15.54 6.65 -2.20
N LEU A 123 -14.80 6.45 -1.11
CA LEU A 123 -14.56 5.14 -0.52
C LEU A 123 -14.99 5.05 0.94
N ALA A 124 -15.59 3.92 1.31
CA ALA A 124 -15.97 3.57 2.68
C ALA A 124 -15.49 2.16 3.06
N CYS A 125 -15.48 1.88 4.38
CA CYS A 125 -15.23 0.55 4.89
C CYS A 125 -16.43 -0.35 4.63
N HIS A 126 -16.20 -1.54 4.08
CA HIS A 126 -17.24 -2.55 3.93
C HIS A 126 -17.39 -3.33 5.25
N TRP A 127 -18.11 -2.75 6.21
CA TRP A 127 -18.20 -3.23 7.60
C TRP A 127 -18.46 -4.75 7.76
N PRO A 128 -19.39 -5.38 7.01
CA PRO A 128 -19.62 -6.83 7.12
C PRO A 128 -18.42 -7.68 6.72
N ASN A 129 -17.54 -7.18 5.85
CA ASN A 129 -16.39 -7.90 5.28
C ASN A 129 -15.06 -7.20 5.60
N ARG A 130 -14.96 -6.54 6.75
CA ARG A 130 -13.72 -5.88 7.18
C ARG A 130 -12.53 -6.85 7.10
N PRO A 131 -11.35 -6.41 6.63
CA PRO A 131 -10.95 -5.02 6.36
C PRO A 131 -11.26 -4.51 4.95
N LYS A 132 -12.10 -5.21 4.15
CA LYS A 132 -12.44 -4.74 2.80
C LYS A 132 -13.07 -3.35 2.82
N GLN A 133 -12.83 -2.62 1.74
CA GLN A 133 -13.33 -1.28 1.43
C GLN A 133 -14.15 -1.36 0.14
N MET A 134 -15.06 -0.42 -0.08
CA MET A 134 -15.93 -0.35 -1.26
C MET A 134 -16.09 1.09 -1.74
N VAL A 135 -16.53 1.25 -2.99
CA VAL A 135 -17.08 2.52 -3.46
C VAL A 135 -18.42 2.75 -2.79
N ASP A 136 -18.60 3.95 -2.23
CA ASP A 136 -19.83 4.35 -1.54
C ASP A 136 -20.07 5.84 -1.81
N VAL A 137 -21.06 6.13 -2.66
CA VAL A 137 -21.34 7.50 -3.13
C VAL A 137 -21.98 8.38 -2.07
N ASP A 138 -22.65 7.78 -1.08
CA ASP A 138 -23.43 8.50 -0.08
C ASP A 138 -22.61 8.77 1.19
N ALA A 139 -21.89 7.76 1.68
CA ALA A 139 -21.15 7.82 2.94
C ALA A 139 -19.62 7.74 2.77
N GLY A 140 -19.14 7.56 1.55
CA GLY A 140 -17.72 7.43 1.27
C GLY A 140 -16.94 8.74 1.42
N ARG A 141 -15.68 8.62 1.79
CA ARG A 141 -14.75 9.75 1.84
C ARG A 141 -14.20 10.01 0.44
N PRO A 142 -14.12 11.26 -0.03
CA PRO A 142 -13.55 11.58 -1.34
C PRO A 142 -12.17 10.95 -1.53
N ALA A 143 -12.00 10.31 -2.70
CA ALA A 143 -10.79 9.65 -3.09
C ALA A 143 -10.53 9.82 -4.59
N GLN A 144 -9.28 10.17 -4.93
CA GLN A 144 -8.87 10.48 -6.29
C GLN A 144 -7.55 9.78 -6.61
N THR A 145 -7.54 9.07 -7.75
CA THR A 145 -6.38 8.35 -8.28
C THR A 145 -6.22 8.69 -9.75
N ASP A 146 -5.09 9.28 -10.11
CA ASP A 146 -4.66 9.37 -11.50
C ASP A 146 -3.98 8.05 -11.90
N TRP A 147 -4.15 7.66 -13.15
CA TRP A 147 -3.54 6.46 -13.69
C TRP A 147 -3.10 6.64 -15.14
N GLU A 148 -2.08 5.90 -15.53
CA GLU A 148 -1.48 5.92 -16.86
C GLU A 148 -0.97 4.52 -17.21
N VAL A 149 -1.28 4.03 -18.41
CA VAL A 149 -0.75 2.78 -18.96
C VAL A 149 0.74 2.95 -19.23
N VAL A 150 1.52 2.02 -18.68
CA VAL A 150 2.96 1.92 -18.95
C VAL A 150 3.20 0.90 -20.06
N GLU A 151 2.51 -0.23 -19.99
CA GLU A 151 2.69 -1.35 -20.92
C GLU A 151 1.43 -2.21 -20.94
N ARG A 152 1.06 -2.73 -22.11
CA ARG A 152 0.00 -3.75 -22.26
C ARG A 152 0.66 -5.11 -22.47
N GLU A 153 0.42 -6.02 -21.55
CA GLU A 153 0.89 -7.39 -21.61
C GLU A 153 -0.18 -8.28 -22.27
N LYS A 154 -0.05 -9.60 -22.25
CA LYS A 154 -1.05 -10.50 -22.88
C LYS A 154 -2.42 -10.43 -22.18
N ASN A 155 -2.45 -10.63 -20.87
CA ASN A 155 -3.68 -10.72 -20.05
C ASN A 155 -3.74 -9.64 -18.95
N ALA A 156 -2.86 -8.66 -19.01
CA ALA A 156 -2.71 -7.64 -17.99
C ALA A 156 -2.28 -6.32 -18.60
N THR A 157 -2.49 -5.24 -17.85
CA THR A 157 -1.93 -3.93 -18.14
C THR A 157 -1.06 -3.51 -16.98
N ARG A 158 0.15 -3.05 -17.29
CA ARG A 158 1.02 -2.39 -16.33
C ARG A 158 0.65 -0.92 -16.25
N VAL A 159 0.36 -0.44 -15.05
CA VAL A 159 -0.23 0.88 -14.82
C VAL A 159 0.57 1.62 -13.77
N ARG A 160 0.87 2.89 -14.08
CA ARG A 160 1.36 3.86 -13.11
C ARG A 160 0.17 4.50 -12.42
N LEU A 161 0.17 4.47 -11.09
CA LEU A 161 -0.91 5.02 -10.27
C LEU A 161 -0.38 6.15 -9.39
N SER A 162 -1.06 7.29 -9.41
CA SER A 162 -0.71 8.48 -8.64
C SER A 162 -1.90 8.88 -7.74
N PRO A 163 -2.00 8.34 -6.51
CA PRO A 163 -3.10 8.65 -5.62
C PRO A 163 -2.96 10.06 -5.01
N LEU A 164 -3.90 10.95 -5.34
CA LEU A 164 -3.97 12.31 -4.80
C LEU A 164 -4.43 12.32 -3.34
N THR A 165 -5.25 11.34 -2.97
CA THR A 165 -5.67 11.05 -1.59
C THR A 165 -4.95 9.80 -1.05
N GLY A 166 -5.30 9.36 0.17
CA GLY A 166 -4.68 8.20 0.81
C GLY A 166 -5.70 7.41 1.63
N ARG A 167 -6.78 6.96 1.00
CA ARG A 167 -7.78 6.10 1.66
C ARG A 167 -7.29 4.65 1.72
N SER A 168 -7.80 3.89 2.69
CA SER A 168 -7.49 2.47 2.83
C SER A 168 -7.85 1.75 1.53
N HIS A 169 -6.97 0.88 1.04
CA HIS A 169 -7.14 0.10 -0.20
C HIS A 169 -7.51 0.94 -1.45
N GLN A 170 -7.25 2.25 -1.46
CA GLN A 170 -7.78 3.15 -2.50
C GLN A 170 -7.46 2.69 -3.92
N LEU A 171 -6.19 2.40 -4.18
CA LEU A 171 -5.73 1.97 -5.50
C LEU A 171 -6.39 0.66 -5.93
N ARG A 172 -6.52 -0.28 -4.99
CA ARG A 172 -7.09 -1.62 -5.23
C ARG A 172 -8.58 -1.53 -5.60
N VAL A 173 -9.35 -0.75 -4.83
CA VAL A 173 -10.79 -0.55 -5.09
C VAL A 173 -11.02 0.29 -6.34
N HIS A 174 -10.21 1.32 -6.60
CA HIS A 174 -10.34 2.13 -7.80
C HIS A 174 -10.07 1.29 -9.06
N MET A 175 -9.02 0.48 -9.07
CA MET A 175 -8.74 -0.41 -10.19
C MET A 175 -9.84 -1.48 -10.37
N LEU A 176 -10.37 -2.03 -9.27
CA LEU A 176 -11.56 -2.90 -9.31
C LEU A 176 -12.77 -2.19 -9.93
N SER A 177 -13.02 -0.93 -9.58
CA SER A 177 -14.18 -0.16 -10.09
C SER A 177 -14.11 0.12 -11.60
N LEU A 178 -12.91 0.08 -12.18
CA LEU A 178 -12.70 0.12 -13.63
C LEU A 178 -12.92 -1.25 -14.31
N GLY A 179 -13.20 -2.32 -13.55
CA GLY A 179 -13.26 -3.69 -14.06
C GLY A 179 -11.90 -4.38 -14.19
N HIS A 180 -10.83 -3.73 -13.71
CA HIS A 180 -9.45 -4.19 -13.85
C HIS A 180 -8.80 -4.38 -12.47
N PRO A 181 -9.19 -5.40 -11.68
CA PRO A 181 -8.59 -5.63 -10.37
C PRO A 181 -7.07 -5.87 -10.47
N ILE A 182 -6.33 -5.49 -9.44
CA ILE A 182 -4.88 -5.74 -9.36
C ILE A 182 -4.65 -7.25 -9.25
N LEU A 183 -3.66 -7.77 -9.99
CA LEU A 183 -3.34 -9.20 -9.98
C LEU A 183 -2.88 -9.65 -8.60
N GLY A 184 -3.29 -10.87 -8.22
CA GLY A 184 -2.93 -11.47 -6.91
C GLY A 184 -3.57 -10.77 -5.71
N ASP A 185 -4.54 -9.88 -5.92
CA ASP A 185 -5.24 -9.20 -4.82
C ASP A 185 -6.21 -10.15 -4.12
N SER A 186 -5.82 -10.65 -2.95
CA SER A 186 -6.60 -11.58 -2.12
C SER A 186 -7.93 -11.05 -1.61
N PHE A 187 -8.19 -9.74 -1.69
CA PHE A 187 -9.47 -9.17 -1.27
C PHE A 187 -10.41 -8.89 -2.44
N TYR A 188 -9.88 -8.49 -3.59
CA TYR A 188 -10.65 -7.87 -4.66
C TYR A 188 -10.55 -8.58 -6.00
N ALA A 189 -9.51 -9.37 -6.23
CA ALA A 189 -9.43 -10.22 -7.41
C ALA A 189 -10.08 -11.59 -7.13
N THR A 190 -10.66 -12.18 -8.17
CA THR A 190 -11.22 -13.53 -8.15
C THR A 190 -10.81 -14.28 -9.41
N GLY A 191 -10.95 -15.61 -9.40
CA GLY A 191 -10.67 -16.46 -10.57
C GLY A 191 -9.25 -16.26 -11.11
N GLU A 192 -9.15 -16.10 -12.43
CA GLU A 192 -7.86 -15.95 -13.14
C GLU A 192 -7.07 -14.72 -12.70
N ALA A 193 -7.73 -13.60 -12.38
CA ALA A 193 -7.05 -12.38 -11.93
C ALA A 193 -6.33 -12.58 -10.58
N PHE A 194 -6.92 -13.37 -9.69
CA PHE A 194 -6.28 -13.74 -8.42
C PHE A 194 -5.15 -14.73 -8.66
N ALA A 195 -5.37 -15.76 -9.49
CA ALA A 195 -4.40 -16.81 -9.77
C ALA A 195 -3.20 -16.36 -10.63
N ALA A 196 -3.30 -15.22 -11.33
CA ALA A 196 -2.25 -14.72 -12.22
C ALA A 196 -0.97 -14.22 -11.51
N ALA A 197 -1.01 -14.07 -10.17
CA ALA A 197 0.16 -13.71 -9.38
C ALA A 197 0.08 -14.34 -7.98
N ASP A 198 1.23 -14.66 -7.41
CA ASP A 198 1.40 -15.24 -6.07
C ASP A 198 1.20 -14.23 -4.92
N ARG A 199 1.23 -12.93 -5.25
CA ARG A 199 1.01 -11.82 -4.32
C ARG A 199 0.43 -10.61 -5.04
N LEU A 200 -0.10 -9.67 -4.24
CA LEU A 200 -0.54 -8.38 -4.72
C LEU A 200 0.55 -7.68 -5.54
N GLN A 201 0.25 -7.48 -6.83
CA GLN A 201 1.11 -6.77 -7.79
C GLN A 201 0.88 -5.25 -7.67
N LEU A 202 1.13 -4.70 -6.49
CA LEU A 202 1.09 -3.26 -6.20
C LEU A 202 2.37 -2.84 -5.45
N HIS A 203 3.07 -1.87 -6.00
CA HIS A 203 4.36 -1.41 -5.49
C HIS A 203 4.42 0.12 -5.41
N ALA A 204 4.71 0.66 -4.23
CA ALA A 204 5.02 2.06 -3.99
C ALA A 204 6.42 2.38 -4.54
N GLU A 205 6.50 2.63 -5.84
CA GLU A 205 7.77 2.79 -6.56
C GLU A 205 8.52 4.05 -6.10
N THR A 206 7.82 5.19 -5.99
CA THR A 206 8.48 6.46 -5.66
C THR A 206 7.71 7.30 -4.67
N LEU A 207 8.46 8.00 -3.82
CA LEU A 207 7.95 8.96 -2.86
C LEU A 207 8.76 10.25 -2.96
N THR A 208 8.07 11.38 -3.17
CA THR A 208 8.68 12.71 -3.22
C THR A 208 8.05 13.63 -2.18
N PHE A 209 8.86 14.30 -1.38
CA PHE A 209 8.43 15.17 -0.27
C PHE A 209 9.46 16.26 0.01
N HIS A 210 9.11 17.25 0.83
CA HIS A 210 10.04 18.26 1.32
C HIS A 210 10.71 17.76 2.60
N HIS A 211 12.03 17.83 2.66
CA HIS A 211 12.78 17.37 3.82
C HIS A 211 12.45 18.24 5.07
N PRO A 212 12.24 17.66 6.26
CA PRO A 212 11.82 18.44 7.43
C PRO A 212 12.82 19.48 7.93
N ALA A 213 14.13 19.26 7.75
CA ALA A 213 15.18 20.15 8.26
C ALA A 213 15.31 21.46 7.46
N ASP A 214 15.25 21.39 6.14
CA ASP A 214 15.69 22.45 5.22
C ASP A 214 14.68 22.72 4.08
N GLY A 215 13.61 21.95 3.99
CA GLY A 215 12.59 22.09 2.95
C GLY A 215 13.00 21.61 1.56
N ARG A 216 14.21 21.06 1.38
CA ARG A 216 14.69 20.59 0.06
C ARG A 216 13.81 19.44 -0.44
N ILE A 217 13.60 19.37 -1.75
CA ILE A 217 12.82 18.27 -2.35
C ILE A 217 13.67 17.00 -2.32
N CYS A 218 13.17 15.97 -1.65
CA CYS A 218 13.76 14.63 -1.63
C CYS A 218 12.88 13.68 -2.45
N ARG A 219 13.52 12.81 -3.24
CA ARG A 219 12.85 11.73 -3.97
C ARG A 219 13.57 10.42 -3.69
N PHE A 220 12.82 9.43 -3.24
CA PHE A 220 13.30 8.06 -3.06
C PHE A 220 12.54 7.12 -3.98
N ALA A 221 13.23 6.10 -4.48
CA ALA A 221 12.67 5.11 -5.37
C ALA A 221 13.17 3.70 -5.03
N VAL A 222 12.33 2.71 -5.27
CA VAL A 222 12.68 1.29 -5.23
C VAL A 222 12.17 0.67 -6.53
N PRO A 223 13.00 -0.09 -7.27
CA PRO A 223 12.54 -0.78 -8.46
C PRO A 223 11.36 -1.70 -8.17
N CYS A 224 10.35 -1.66 -9.04
CA CYS A 224 9.22 -2.57 -8.94
C CYS A 224 9.69 -4.01 -9.21
N PRO A 225 9.37 -4.99 -8.34
CA PRO A 225 9.93 -6.35 -8.40
C PRO A 225 9.21 -7.29 -9.37
N PHE A 226 8.31 -6.77 -10.21
CA PHE A 226 7.48 -7.50 -11.17
C PHE A 226 7.33 -6.70 -12.44
#